data_AF-A0A4V0I5B8-F1
#
_entry.id   AF-A0A4V0I5B8-F1
#
_cell.length_a   1.000
_cell.length_b   1.000
_cell.length_c   1.000
_cell.angle_alpha   90.00
_cell.angle_beta   90.00
_cell.angle_gamma   90.00
#
_symmetry.space_group_name_H-M   'P 1'
#
loop_
_entity.id
_entity.type
_entity.pdbx_description
1 polymer ?
#
loop_
_entity_poly.entity_id
_entity_poly.type
_entity_poly.pdbx_seq_one_letter_code
_entity_poly.pdbx_strand_id
1 'polypeptide(L)'
;MSLLRIAPFAVLVPVAVLALNAPSVRSAVAGVFQVGELREELNSEVELGESLELVNVEIQRRIAIKEGLVADLIAGRTTLACVAEQFLALNQGRPEYMRVIRVTYPGASDFEKSAHNVIGYAEGELARYPAAQQDEVRRRLQTELRDLFHTSAGAVN
;
A
#
# COMPACT_ATOMS: atom_id res chain seq x y z
N MET A 1 32.25 86.92 -15.48
CA MET A 1 32.83 86.55 -16.80
C MET A 1 33.40 85.15 -16.68
N SER A 2 33.13 84.31 -17.69
CA SER A 2 33.54 82.90 -17.91
C SER A 2 32.73 81.85 -17.09
N LEU A 3 31.58 81.31 -17.52
CA LEU A 3 31.18 80.47 -18.70
C LEU A 3 31.69 79.01 -18.70
N LEU A 4 30.78 78.09 -18.31
CA LEU A 4 30.26 76.92 -19.05
C LEU A 4 31.21 75.81 -19.58
N ARG A 5 30.92 74.55 -19.19
CA ARG A 5 30.97 73.25 -19.95
C ARG A 5 30.54 72.11 -18.98
N ILE A 6 29.31 71.55 -18.94
CA ILE A 6 28.60 70.62 -19.87
C ILE A 6 29.59 69.59 -20.48
N ALA A 7 29.52 68.25 -20.36
CA ALA A 7 28.43 67.28 -20.17
C ALA A 7 28.99 65.87 -19.81
N PRO A 8 28.12 64.87 -19.50
CA PRO A 8 28.45 63.52 -19.02
C PRO A 8 28.64 62.50 -20.15
N PHE A 9 29.31 61.38 -19.88
CA PHE A 9 29.10 60.14 -20.64
C PHE A 9 29.12 58.92 -19.72
N ALA A 10 27.91 58.46 -19.41
CA ALA A 10 27.65 57.13 -18.89
C ALA A 10 28.06 56.11 -19.95
N VAL A 11 29.09 55.32 -19.66
CA VAL A 11 29.42 54.13 -20.45
C VAL A 11 28.69 52.96 -19.81
N LEU A 12 27.38 52.90 -20.05
CA LEU A 12 26.57 51.71 -19.79
C LEU A 12 26.54 50.92 -21.10
N VAL A 13 27.64 50.20 -21.37
CA VAL A 13 27.69 49.27 -22.51
C VAL A 13 26.87 48.04 -22.14
N PRO A 14 25.84 47.66 -22.92
CA PRO A 14 25.04 46.48 -22.66
C PRO A 14 25.89 45.25 -22.99
N VAL A 15 26.45 44.60 -21.97
CA VAL A 15 27.11 43.28 -22.08
C VAL A 15 26.13 42.18 -22.54
N ALA A 16 24.83 42.47 -22.62
CA ALA A 16 23.79 41.49 -22.93
C ALA A 16 23.77 40.98 -24.39
N VAL A 17 24.38 41.66 -25.37
CA VAL A 17 24.18 41.29 -26.80
C VAL A 17 25.35 40.49 -27.41
N LEU A 18 26.55 40.57 -26.85
CA LEU A 18 27.72 39.80 -27.35
C LEU A 18 27.83 38.38 -26.77
N ALA A 19 27.03 38.04 -25.75
CA ALA A 19 27.01 36.69 -25.16
C ALA A 19 26.20 35.67 -25.99
N LEU A 20 25.43 36.10 -27.00
CA LEU A 20 24.53 35.22 -27.75
C LEU A 20 25.23 34.40 -28.87
N ASN A 21 26.48 34.72 -29.23
CA ASN A 21 27.21 34.04 -30.30
C ASN A 21 28.50 33.33 -29.85
N ALA A 22 28.84 33.34 -28.55
CA ALA A 22 29.97 32.58 -28.05
C ALA A 22 29.59 31.09 -27.91
N PRO A 23 30.29 30.15 -28.57
CA PRO A 23 30.03 28.71 -28.46
C PRO A 23 30.07 28.21 -27.01
N SER A 24 30.89 28.85 -26.18
CA SER A 24 31.08 28.58 -24.76
C SER A 24 29.88 28.94 -23.89
N VAL A 25 29.01 29.86 -24.34
CA VAL A 25 27.77 30.22 -23.62
C VAL A 25 26.65 29.22 -23.94
N ARG A 26 26.64 28.62 -25.13
CA ARG A 26 25.68 27.56 -25.48
C ARG A 26 25.84 26.29 -24.64
N SER A 27 27.07 25.90 -24.29
CA SER A 27 27.30 24.74 -23.42
C SER A 27 26.93 25.00 -21.95
N ALA A 28 27.12 26.23 -21.46
CA ALA A 28 26.71 26.61 -20.11
C ALA A 28 25.19 26.63 -19.95
N VAL A 29 24.45 27.12 -20.96
CA VAL A 29 22.98 27.10 -20.96
C VAL A 29 22.45 25.67 -21.12
N ALA A 30 23.05 24.83 -21.96
CA ALA A 30 22.68 23.41 -22.10
C ALA A 30 22.88 22.60 -20.81
N GLY A 31 23.93 22.89 -20.04
CA GLY A 31 24.18 22.24 -18.75
C GLY A 31 23.11 22.57 -17.69
N VAL A 32 22.53 23.78 -17.72
CA VAL A 32 21.44 24.15 -16.79
C VAL A 32 20.16 23.36 -17.10
N PHE A 33 19.87 23.11 -18.38
CA PHE A 33 18.71 22.29 -18.78
C PHE A 33 18.91 20.80 -18.43
N GLN A 34 20.13 20.25 -18.56
CA GLN A 34 20.44 18.88 -18.12
C GLN A 34 20.32 18.68 -16.60
N VAL A 35 20.70 19.69 -15.81
CA VAL A 35 20.51 19.63 -14.34
C VAL A 35 19.02 19.73 -13.96
N GLY A 36 18.20 20.40 -14.78
CA GLY A 36 16.75 20.43 -14.62
C GLY A 36 16.11 19.06 -14.83
N GLU A 37 16.42 18.41 -15.95
CA GLU A 37 15.91 17.08 -16.32
C GLU A 37 16.32 16.01 -15.29
N LEU A 38 17.58 16.01 -14.84
CA LEU A 38 18.04 15.12 -13.77
C LEU A 38 17.30 15.34 -12.43
N ARG A 39 16.92 16.59 -12.12
CA ARG A 39 16.18 16.89 -10.89
C ARG A 39 14.73 16.45 -10.99
N GLU A 40 14.11 16.59 -12.15
CA GLU A 40 12.74 16.09 -12.37
C GLU A 40 12.69 14.57 -12.27
N GLU A 41 13.66 13.86 -12.85
CA GLU A 41 13.79 12.41 -12.73
C GLU A 41 14.00 11.99 -11.26
N LEU A 42 14.95 12.62 -10.56
CA LEU A 42 15.20 12.35 -9.14
C LEU A 42 13.97 12.61 -8.25
N ASN A 43 13.26 13.71 -8.50
CA ASN A 43 12.03 14.01 -7.75
C ASN A 43 10.95 12.96 -8.00
N SER A 44 10.82 12.47 -9.25
CA SER A 44 9.85 11.43 -9.59
C SER A 44 10.16 10.08 -8.93
N GLU A 45 11.44 9.72 -8.81
CA GLU A 45 11.87 8.51 -8.10
C GLU A 45 11.62 8.63 -6.58
N VAL A 46 11.86 9.81 -6.00
CA VAL A 46 11.58 10.08 -4.58
C VAL A 46 10.08 9.98 -4.31
N GLU A 47 9.22 10.60 -5.12
CA GLU A 47 7.76 10.52 -4.97
C GLU A 47 7.24 9.08 -5.11
N LEU A 48 7.78 8.32 -6.06
CA LEU A 48 7.45 6.90 -6.21
C LEU A 48 7.90 6.08 -4.99
N GLY A 49 9.11 6.34 -4.49
CA GLY A 49 9.64 5.69 -3.30
C GLY A 49 8.79 5.95 -2.05
N GLU A 50 8.38 7.20 -1.82
CA GLU A 50 7.50 7.56 -0.71
C GLU A 50 6.13 6.88 -0.83
N SER A 51 5.56 6.83 -2.03
CA SER A 51 4.28 6.15 -2.29
C SER A 51 4.37 4.64 -2.01
N LEU A 52 5.44 3.98 -2.47
CA LEU A 52 5.67 2.57 -2.22
C LEU A 52 5.85 2.25 -0.74
N GLU A 53 6.56 3.12 0.00
CA GLU A 53 6.76 2.94 1.44
C GLU A 53 5.44 3.05 2.21
N LEU A 54 4.58 4.01 1.86
CA LEU A 54 3.25 4.11 2.46
C LEU A 54 2.38 2.87 2.20
N VAL A 55 2.42 2.35 0.97
CA VAL A 55 1.72 1.10 0.62
C VAL A 55 2.28 -0.08 1.41
N ASN A 56 3.60 -0.16 1.57
CA ASN A 56 4.26 -1.22 2.31
C ASN A 56 3.90 -1.20 3.80
N VAL A 57 3.99 -0.03 4.46
CA VAL A 57 3.61 0.14 5.87
C VAL A 57 2.17 -0.32 6.13
N GLU A 58 1.26 0.06 5.24
CA GLU A 58 -0.15 -0.31 5.35
C GLU A 58 -0.37 -1.82 5.10
N ILE A 59 0.37 -2.45 4.17
CA ILE A 59 0.33 -3.91 3.98
C ILE A 59 0.83 -4.62 5.24
N GLN A 60 1.97 -4.20 5.80
CA GLN A 60 2.55 -4.78 7.01
C GLN A 60 1.60 -4.66 8.21
N ARG A 61 0.97 -3.49 8.37
CA ARG A 61 -0.03 -3.27 9.42
C ARG A 61 -1.18 -4.29 9.32
N ARG A 62 -1.69 -4.53 8.11
CA ARG A 62 -2.79 -5.48 7.90
C ARG A 62 -2.37 -6.92 8.14
N ILE A 63 -1.15 -7.29 7.74
CA ILE A 63 -0.58 -8.61 8.03
C ILE A 63 -0.53 -8.82 9.54
N ALA A 64 0.04 -7.87 10.29
CA ALA A 64 0.15 -7.96 11.74
C ALA A 64 -1.21 -8.10 12.43
N ILE A 65 -2.24 -7.37 11.99
CA ILE A 65 -3.60 -7.51 12.52
C ILE A 65 -4.14 -8.91 12.24
N LYS A 66 -4.02 -9.42 11.00
CA LYS A 66 -4.52 -10.75 10.63
C LYS A 66 -3.79 -11.86 11.40
N GLU A 67 -2.48 -11.76 11.55
CA GLU A 67 -1.68 -12.71 12.32
C GLU A 67 -2.09 -12.74 13.79
N GLY A 68 -2.32 -11.58 14.40
CA GLY A 68 -2.83 -11.50 15.78
C GLY A 68 -4.18 -12.19 15.95
N LEU A 69 -5.13 -11.92 15.03
CA LEU A 69 -6.46 -12.55 15.05
C LEU A 69 -6.38 -14.08 14.88
N VAL A 70 -5.53 -14.56 13.97
CA VAL A 70 -5.34 -16.00 13.74
C VAL A 70 -4.67 -16.66 14.94
N ALA A 71 -3.70 -15.99 15.58
CA ALA A 71 -3.07 -16.49 16.79
C ALA A 71 -4.07 -16.63 17.95
N ASP A 72 -4.94 -15.62 18.14
CA ASP A 72 -6.02 -15.68 19.13
C ASP A 72 -7.02 -16.80 18.82
N LEU A 73 -7.36 -17.00 17.53
CA LEU A 73 -8.22 -18.08 17.09
C LEU A 73 -7.59 -19.43 17.40
N ILE A 74 -6.35 -19.68 16.99
CA ILE A 74 -5.64 -20.94 17.24
C ILE A 74 -5.56 -21.23 18.75
N ALA A 75 -5.27 -20.20 19.56
CA ALA A 75 -5.25 -20.31 21.01
C ALA A 75 -6.62 -20.53 21.67
N GLY A 76 -7.72 -20.47 20.91
CA GLY A 76 -9.08 -20.64 21.41
C GLY A 76 -9.59 -19.48 22.24
N ARG A 77 -8.99 -18.28 22.10
CA ARG A 77 -9.42 -17.06 22.81
C ARG A 77 -10.57 -16.34 22.10
N THR A 78 -10.80 -16.66 20.82
CA THR A 78 -11.88 -16.12 20.01
C THR A 78 -12.47 -17.22 19.12
N THR A 79 -13.59 -16.93 18.47
CA THR A 79 -14.30 -17.86 17.58
C THR A 79 -14.06 -17.52 16.11
N LEU A 80 -14.27 -18.50 15.24
CA LEU A 80 -14.20 -18.35 13.79
C LEU A 80 -15.14 -17.25 13.29
N ALA A 81 -16.35 -17.15 13.86
CA ALA A 81 -17.33 -16.14 13.49
C ALA A 81 -16.79 -14.71 13.68
N CYS A 82 -16.27 -14.44 14.88
CA CYS A 82 -15.73 -13.13 15.24
C CYS A 82 -14.52 -12.75 14.37
N VAL A 83 -13.64 -13.71 14.10
CA VAL A 83 -12.47 -13.46 13.23
C VAL A 83 -12.88 -13.29 11.77
N ALA A 84 -13.86 -14.05 11.28
CA ALA A 84 -14.39 -13.93 9.93
C ALA A 84 -15.03 -12.55 9.68
N GLU A 85 -15.76 -12.00 10.65
CA GLU A 85 -16.30 -10.63 10.59
C GLU A 85 -15.19 -9.59 10.51
N GLN A 86 -14.17 -9.72 11.37
CA GLN A 86 -13.03 -8.79 11.37
C GLN A 86 -12.22 -8.87 10.06
N PHE A 87 -12.00 -10.07 9.53
CA PHE A 87 -11.37 -10.26 8.21
C PHE A 87 -12.22 -9.63 7.11
N LEU A 88 -13.53 -9.83 7.13
CA LEU A 88 -14.44 -9.25 6.16
C LEU A 88 -14.37 -7.72 6.20
N ALA A 89 -14.47 -7.11 7.38
CA ALA A 89 -14.37 -5.66 7.56
C ALA A 89 -13.02 -5.11 7.07
N LEU A 90 -11.90 -5.78 7.37
CA LEU A 90 -10.55 -5.41 6.91
C LEU A 90 -10.37 -5.50 5.39
N ASN A 91 -11.18 -6.31 4.70
CA ASN A 91 -11.09 -6.51 3.26
C ASN A 91 -12.14 -5.70 2.48
N GLN A 92 -13.27 -5.32 3.08
CA GLN A 92 -14.34 -4.55 2.42
C GLN A 92 -13.87 -3.21 1.83
N GLY A 93 -12.92 -2.53 2.46
CA GLY A 93 -12.30 -1.31 1.93
C GLY A 93 -11.41 -1.52 0.70
N ARG A 94 -11.28 -2.77 0.20
CA ARG A 94 -10.36 -3.15 -0.87
C ARG A 94 -10.99 -4.13 -1.87
N PRO A 95 -11.69 -3.60 -2.89
CA PRO A 95 -12.45 -4.41 -3.85
C PRO A 95 -11.63 -5.47 -4.58
N GLU A 96 -10.35 -5.21 -4.84
CA GLU A 96 -9.41 -6.14 -5.48
C GLU A 96 -9.18 -7.40 -4.63
N TYR A 97 -9.00 -7.27 -3.32
CA TYR A 97 -8.85 -8.41 -2.42
C TYR A 97 -10.16 -9.16 -2.25
N MET A 98 -11.28 -8.44 -2.11
CA MET A 98 -12.61 -9.08 -2.03
C MET A 98 -12.92 -9.89 -3.28
N ARG A 99 -12.49 -9.43 -4.47
CA ARG A 99 -12.63 -10.20 -5.71
C ARG A 99 -11.88 -11.53 -5.64
N VAL A 100 -10.65 -11.52 -5.15
CA VAL A 100 -9.86 -12.75 -4.95
C VAL A 100 -10.59 -13.69 -3.98
N ILE A 101 -11.02 -13.19 -2.81
CA ILE A 101 -11.73 -14.00 -1.81
C ILE A 101 -12.99 -14.63 -2.41
N ARG A 102 -13.76 -13.86 -3.18
CA ARG A 102 -15.01 -14.30 -3.82
C ARG A 102 -14.81 -15.45 -4.82
N VAL A 103 -13.68 -15.46 -5.52
CA VAL A 103 -13.34 -16.48 -6.54
C VAL A 103 -12.63 -17.68 -5.92
N THR A 104 -11.78 -17.47 -4.92
CA THR A 104 -10.92 -18.51 -4.33
C THR A 104 -11.66 -19.41 -3.35
N TYR A 105 -12.54 -18.86 -2.51
CA TYR A 105 -13.14 -19.60 -1.42
C TYR A 105 -14.58 -20.03 -1.71
N PRO A 106 -14.98 -21.25 -1.30
CA PRO A 106 -16.36 -21.70 -1.44
C PRO A 106 -17.30 -20.93 -0.50
N GLY A 107 -18.60 -21.03 -0.78
CA GLY A 107 -19.66 -20.39 0.02
C GLY A 107 -20.57 -19.49 -0.80
N ALA A 108 -21.76 -19.23 -0.27
CA ALA A 108 -22.82 -18.43 -0.90
C ALA A 108 -22.75 -16.95 -0.51
N SER A 109 -22.09 -16.60 0.59
CA SER A 109 -21.97 -15.23 1.09
C SER A 109 -20.51 -14.79 1.25
N ASP A 110 -20.26 -13.48 1.24
CA ASP A 110 -18.93 -12.93 1.54
C ASP A 110 -18.46 -13.32 2.94
N PHE A 111 -19.38 -13.44 3.90
CA PHE A 111 -19.08 -13.88 5.26
C PHE A 111 -18.60 -15.34 5.30
N GLU A 112 -19.30 -16.25 4.64
CA GLU A 112 -18.91 -17.67 4.53
C GLU A 112 -17.55 -17.82 3.83
N LYS A 113 -17.35 -17.10 2.74
CA LYS A 113 -16.06 -17.09 2.03
C LYS A 113 -14.94 -16.51 2.90
N SER A 114 -15.24 -15.50 3.72
CA SER A 114 -14.30 -14.95 4.70
C SER A 114 -13.96 -15.97 5.79
N ALA A 115 -14.94 -16.73 6.29
CA ALA A 115 -14.69 -17.81 7.25
C ALA A 115 -13.77 -18.90 6.66
N HIS A 116 -14.00 -19.31 5.41
CA HIS A 116 -13.09 -20.21 4.69
C HIS A 116 -11.69 -19.61 4.50
N ASN A 117 -11.59 -18.31 4.20
CA ASN A 117 -10.30 -17.61 4.12
C ASN A 117 -9.54 -17.64 5.46
N VAL A 118 -10.22 -17.38 6.58
CA VAL A 118 -9.65 -17.47 7.92
C VAL A 118 -9.11 -18.86 8.22
N ILE A 119 -9.86 -19.92 7.87
CA ILE A 119 -9.39 -21.31 8.03
C ILE A 119 -8.11 -21.54 7.23
N GLY A 120 -8.04 -21.09 5.97
CA GLY A 120 -6.82 -21.22 5.17
C GLY A 120 -5.61 -20.50 5.77
N TYR A 121 -5.80 -19.31 6.37
CA TYR A 121 -4.74 -18.63 7.13
C TYR A 121 -4.33 -19.42 8.38
N ALA A 122 -5.29 -19.93 9.14
CA ALA A 122 -5.02 -20.74 10.32
C ALA A 122 -4.26 -22.03 9.97
N GLU A 123 -4.59 -22.70 8.86
CA GLU A 123 -3.88 -23.88 8.38
C GLU A 123 -2.41 -23.61 8.07
N GLY A 124 -2.11 -22.46 7.45
CA GLY A 124 -0.73 -22.03 7.20
C GLY A 124 0.08 -21.84 8.49
N GLU A 125 -0.53 -21.23 9.51
CA GLU A 125 0.11 -21.02 10.81
C GLU A 125 0.23 -22.31 11.64
N LEU A 126 -0.78 -23.19 11.57
CA LEU A 126 -0.80 -24.48 12.27
C LEU A 126 0.35 -25.40 11.86
N ALA A 127 0.91 -25.26 10.66
CA ALA A 127 2.07 -26.02 10.21
C ALA A 127 3.28 -25.95 11.16
N ARG A 128 3.36 -24.92 12.01
CA ARG A 128 4.42 -24.72 13.02
C ARG A 128 4.18 -25.45 14.34
N TYR A 129 2.98 -25.99 14.55
CA TYR A 129 2.56 -26.62 15.80
C TYR A 129 2.64 -28.16 15.74
N PRO A 130 2.67 -28.87 16.88
CA PRO A 130 2.61 -30.34 16.90
C PRO A 130 1.32 -30.88 16.26
N ALA A 131 1.41 -32.01 15.55
CA ALA A 131 0.29 -32.60 14.80
C ALA A 131 -0.99 -32.77 15.64
N ALA A 132 -0.87 -33.23 16.90
CA ALA A 132 -2.01 -33.37 17.80
C ALA A 132 -2.76 -32.05 18.03
N GLN A 133 -2.04 -30.94 18.14
CA GLN A 133 -2.64 -29.62 18.29
C GLN A 133 -3.27 -29.13 16.97
N GLN A 134 -2.63 -29.42 15.84
CA GLN A 134 -3.21 -29.10 14.52
C GLN A 134 -4.56 -29.78 14.32
N ASP A 135 -4.64 -31.07 14.63
CA ASP A 135 -5.86 -31.85 14.49
C ASP A 135 -6.96 -31.38 15.42
N GLU A 136 -6.60 -31.00 16.66
CA GLU A 136 -7.54 -30.41 17.61
C GLU A 136 -8.14 -29.10 17.08
N VAL A 137 -7.29 -28.16 16.68
CA VAL A 137 -7.75 -26.86 16.17
C VAL A 137 -8.54 -27.03 14.88
N ARG A 138 -8.11 -27.89 13.95
CA ARG A 138 -8.83 -28.16 12.71
C ARG A 138 -10.22 -28.73 12.98
N ARG A 139 -10.34 -29.69 13.90
CA ARG A 139 -11.63 -30.27 14.28
C ARG A 139 -12.57 -29.24 14.89
N ARG A 140 -12.04 -28.37 15.76
CA ARG A 140 -12.80 -27.28 16.36
C ARG A 140 -13.30 -26.30 15.31
N LEU A 141 -12.43 -25.80 14.43
CA LEU A 141 -12.79 -24.84 13.38
C LEU A 141 -13.80 -25.41 12.38
N GLN A 142 -13.69 -26.69 12.03
CA GLN A 142 -14.68 -27.37 11.18
C GLN A 142 -16.06 -27.47 11.84
N THR A 143 -16.10 -27.72 13.15
CA THR A 143 -17.35 -27.70 13.92
C THR A 143 -17.95 -26.30 13.96
N GLU A 144 -17.17 -25.27 14.30
CA GLU A 144 -17.62 -23.88 14.31
C GLU A 144 -18.15 -23.45 12.93
N LEU A 145 -17.47 -23.82 11.84
CA LEU A 145 -17.91 -23.52 10.48
C LEU A 145 -19.27 -24.17 10.16
N ARG A 146 -19.43 -25.46 10.49
CA ARG A 146 -20.72 -26.15 10.28
C ARG A 146 -21.82 -25.49 11.09
N ASP A 147 -21.58 -25.18 12.36
CA ASP A 147 -22.58 -24.58 13.24
C ASP A 147 -23.06 -23.22 12.69
N LEU A 148 -22.13 -22.38 12.21
CA LEU A 148 -22.46 -21.07 11.63
C LEU A 148 -23.42 -21.15 10.43
N PHE A 149 -23.23 -22.14 9.56
CA PHE A 149 -23.98 -22.22 8.29
C PHE A 149 -25.10 -23.26 8.28
N HIS A 150 -25.14 -24.21 9.22
CA HIS A 150 -26.27 -25.11 9.39
C HIS A 150 -27.44 -24.44 10.14
N THR A 151 -27.18 -23.57 11.13
CA THR A 151 -28.25 -22.87 11.85
C THR A 151 -29.06 -21.94 10.93
N SER A 152 -28.42 -21.38 9.91
CA SER A 152 -29.08 -20.48 8.95
C SER A 152 -30.06 -21.19 8.00
N ALA A 153 -29.86 -22.48 7.73
CA ALA A 153 -30.74 -23.26 6.84
C ALA A 153 -32.05 -23.71 7.53
N GLY A 154 -32.09 -23.73 8.86
CA GLY A 154 -33.26 -24.19 9.64
C GLY A 154 -34.27 -23.10 10.03
N ALA A 155 -33.92 -21.82 9.87
CA ALA A 155 -34.73 -20.69 10.37
C ALA A 155 -35.75 -20.11 9.36
N VAL A 156 -35.99 -20.78 8.22
CA VAL A 156 -36.89 -20.30 7.14
C VAL A 156 -38.12 -21.22 6.96
N ASN A 157 -38.59 -21.89 8.02
CA ASN A 157 -39.86 -22.64 8.00
C ASN A 157 -40.89 -22.01 8.93
#